data_AF-A0A848Q744-F1
#
_entry.id   AF-A0A848Q744-F1
#
_cell.length_a   1.000
_cell.length_b   1.000
_cell.length_c   1.000
_cell.angle_alpha   90.00
_cell.angle_beta   90.00
_cell.angle_gamma   90.00
#
_symmetry.space_group_name_H-M   'P 1'
#
loop_
_entity.id
_entity.type
_entity.pdbx_description
1 polymer ?
#
loop_
_entity_poly.entity_id
_entity_poly.type
_entity_poly.pdbx_seq_one_letter_code
_entity_poly.pdbx_strand_id
1 'polypeptide(L)'
;MNKKYAFFLLSLLVLSSCDFPTASDSLPSDSPSLDSSPSSSGESSFDTTISSDGPGEPPLGEYRINPKPSEGDTGYVYDQYGEIVKELYRNEYYTDLEDVAAYIVTFKETPVNYYFSDERNGYSNAKRECYGLYGDACRIFPGPYDSNYDYLPHSLDYKYNEADIGGEGYAESSSWNRGALRVVFTIKGISDYGSDVPVVFYTGDHYDTFIEYKNYYGGWGEEFGLSGSSWESIDTWF
;
A
#
# COMPACT_ATOMS: atom_id res chain seq x y z
N MET A 1 -24.79 -26.11 -48.55
CA MET A 1 -25.93 -26.56 -47.71
C MET A 1 -26.12 -25.59 -46.56
N ASN A 2 -27.21 -24.83 -46.66
CA ASN A 2 -28.05 -24.18 -45.65
C ASN A 2 -27.49 -23.69 -44.30
N LYS A 3 -27.55 -22.36 -44.18
CA LYS A 3 -27.56 -21.49 -42.98
C LYS A 3 -28.48 -22.01 -41.86
N LYS A 4 -28.10 -21.74 -40.61
CA LYS A 4 -29.06 -21.36 -39.55
C LYS A 4 -28.43 -20.28 -38.64
N TYR A 5 -28.99 -19.08 -38.75
CA TYR A 5 -28.84 -17.99 -37.78
C TYR A 5 -29.80 -18.25 -36.63
N ALA A 6 -29.34 -18.10 -35.39
CA ALA A 6 -30.21 -18.02 -34.22
C ALA A 6 -30.21 -16.58 -33.73
N PHE A 7 -31.32 -15.88 -34.00
CA PHE A 7 -31.71 -14.64 -33.36
C PHE A 7 -32.27 -14.99 -31.97
N PHE A 8 -31.78 -14.34 -30.91
CA PHE A 8 -32.51 -14.25 -29.65
C PHE A 8 -32.76 -12.78 -29.36
N LEU A 9 -34.04 -12.45 -29.20
CA LEU A 9 -34.60 -11.12 -29.06
C LEU A 9 -35.63 -11.24 -27.94
N LEU A 10 -35.37 -10.66 -26.77
CA LEU A 10 -36.34 -10.38 -25.69
C LEU A 10 -35.56 -9.75 -24.53
N SER A 11 -36.00 -8.73 -23.80
CA SER A 11 -37.02 -7.69 -23.92
C SER A 11 -36.66 -6.69 -22.81
N LEU A 12 -36.92 -5.40 -23.04
CA LEU A 12 -36.87 -4.34 -22.04
C LEU A 12 -37.70 -4.70 -20.79
N LEU A 13 -37.20 -4.26 -19.63
CA LEU A 13 -38.02 -3.90 -18.48
C LEU A 13 -37.51 -2.55 -17.95
N VAL A 14 -38.41 -1.57 -17.99
CA VAL A 14 -38.30 -0.20 -17.48
C VAL A 14 -39.17 -0.13 -16.21
N LEU A 15 -38.92 0.91 -15.40
CA LEU A 15 -39.68 1.44 -14.23
C LEU A 15 -39.05 1.01 -12.90
N SER A 16 -38.85 1.85 -11.88
CA SER A 16 -39.37 3.19 -11.58
C SER A 16 -38.49 3.89 -10.54
N SER A 17 -38.50 5.21 -10.61
CA SER A 17 -38.02 6.22 -9.66
C SER A 17 -38.60 6.07 -8.25
N CYS A 18 -37.87 6.55 -7.23
CA CYS A 18 -38.44 7.27 -6.08
C CYS A 18 -37.40 8.22 -5.46
N ASP A 19 -37.88 9.42 -5.19
CA ASP A 19 -37.20 10.62 -4.72
C ASP A 19 -36.71 10.59 -3.26
N PHE A 20 -35.79 11.52 -3.01
CA PHE A 20 -35.29 12.06 -1.74
C PHE A 20 -36.37 12.35 -0.69
N PRO A 21 -35.92 12.42 0.58
CA PRO A 21 -36.29 13.53 1.45
C PRO A 21 -35.05 14.33 1.87
N THR A 22 -35.05 15.59 1.42
CA THR A 22 -34.37 16.70 2.09
C THR A 22 -35.14 17.03 3.36
N ALA A 23 -34.46 17.12 4.49
CA ALA A 23 -34.98 17.82 5.67
C ALA A 23 -33.93 18.86 6.10
N SER A 24 -34.33 20.11 5.96
CA SER A 24 -33.66 21.33 6.38
C SER A 24 -33.90 21.61 7.87
N ASP A 25 -33.10 22.54 8.38
CA ASP A 25 -33.33 23.40 9.56
C ASP A 25 -33.10 22.70 10.92
N SER A 26 -32.38 23.25 11.91
CA SER A 26 -32.04 24.65 12.21
C SER A 26 -31.03 24.70 13.38
N LEU A 27 -30.09 25.64 13.32
CA LEU A 27 -29.42 26.26 14.48
C LEU A 27 -30.44 27.20 15.19
N PRO A 28 -30.36 27.49 16.51
CA PRO A 28 -29.26 28.30 17.05
C PRO A 28 -28.87 28.13 18.56
N SER A 29 -27.68 28.66 18.85
CA SER A 29 -27.22 29.43 20.03
C SER A 29 -27.46 28.95 21.48
N ASP A 30 -26.38 28.81 22.27
CA ASP A 30 -25.94 29.86 23.21
C ASP A 30 -24.74 29.38 24.06
N SER A 31 -23.71 30.24 24.18
CA SER A 31 -22.72 30.21 25.26
C SER A 31 -23.28 30.97 26.47
N PRO A 32 -22.83 30.70 27.71
CA PRO A 32 -21.65 31.44 28.20
C PRO A 32 -20.70 30.68 29.14
N SER A 33 -19.49 31.23 29.16
CA SER A 33 -18.36 31.12 30.10
C SER A 33 -18.64 30.65 31.54
N LEU A 34 -17.65 29.97 32.14
CA LEU A 34 -16.98 30.47 33.37
C LEU A 34 -15.65 29.76 33.64
N ASP A 35 -14.72 30.59 34.09
CA ASP A 35 -13.31 30.44 34.42
C ASP A 35 -13.09 29.72 35.76
N SER A 36 -11.93 29.06 35.95
CA SER A 36 -11.18 28.95 37.22
C SER A 36 -10.04 27.93 37.10
N SER A 37 -8.80 28.42 36.96
CA SER A 37 -7.59 27.69 37.37
C SER A 37 -7.47 27.70 38.91
N PRO A 38 -6.76 26.73 39.50
CA PRO A 38 -5.49 27.11 40.12
C PRO A 38 -4.36 26.09 39.97
N SER A 39 -3.15 26.65 39.91
CA SER A 39 -1.84 26.00 39.91
C SER A 39 -1.56 25.16 41.17
N SER A 40 -0.81 24.08 41.01
CA SER A 40 0.05 23.56 42.09
C SER A 40 1.24 22.79 41.51
N SER A 41 2.41 23.34 41.79
CA SER A 41 3.75 22.79 41.68
C SER A 41 3.93 21.44 42.39
N GLY A 42 4.70 20.56 41.77
CA GLY A 42 5.26 19.36 42.38
C GLY A 42 6.44 18.86 41.56
N GLU A 43 7.63 19.41 41.82
CA GLU A 43 8.88 18.76 41.43
C GLU A 43 9.01 17.42 42.15
N SER A 44 9.31 16.37 41.40
CA SER A 44 9.79 15.10 41.93
C SER A 44 10.73 14.51 40.90
N SER A 45 12.03 14.77 41.09
CA SER A 45 13.10 14.01 40.47
C SER A 45 12.92 12.52 40.73
N PHE A 46 12.69 11.75 39.67
CA PHE A 46 13.08 10.35 39.64
C PHE A 46 14.13 10.20 38.55
N ASP A 47 15.38 10.22 39.00
CA ASP A 47 16.47 9.57 38.30
C ASP A 47 16.12 8.08 38.25
N THR A 48 15.65 7.62 37.10
CA THR A 48 15.59 6.21 36.79
C THR A 48 16.43 6.03 35.54
N THR A 49 17.62 5.51 35.76
CA THR A 49 18.45 4.88 34.74
C THR A 49 17.65 3.70 34.18
N ILE A 50 16.81 3.97 33.18
CA ILE A 50 16.14 2.95 32.39
C ILE A 50 17.13 2.56 31.28
N SER A 51 17.90 1.52 31.56
CA SER A 51 18.42 0.66 30.50
C SER A 51 17.28 -0.27 30.11
N SER A 52 16.50 0.09 29.08
CA SER A 52 15.50 -0.80 28.48
C SER A 52 15.99 -1.24 27.11
N ASP A 53 16.47 -2.48 27.01
CA ASP A 53 16.66 -3.21 25.76
C ASP A 53 15.30 -3.67 25.17
N GLY A 54 14.27 -2.82 25.25
CA GLY A 54 12.97 -3.02 24.62
C GLY A 54 12.60 -1.76 23.85
N PRO A 55 11.85 -1.88 22.73
CA PRO A 55 11.32 -0.68 22.09
C PRO A 55 10.44 0.03 23.10
N GLY A 56 10.64 1.35 23.27
CA GLY A 56 9.79 2.16 24.14
C GLY A 56 8.32 2.09 23.71
N GLU A 57 7.45 2.79 24.43
CA GLU A 57 6.08 2.99 23.93
C GLU A 57 6.14 3.74 22.58
N PRO A 58 5.36 3.32 21.56
CA PRO A 58 5.33 4.04 20.30
C PRO A 58 5.01 5.51 20.50
N PRO A 59 5.62 6.41 19.69
CA PRO A 59 5.21 7.80 19.71
C PRO A 59 3.73 7.89 19.37
N LEU A 60 3.00 8.72 20.12
CA LEU A 60 1.63 9.10 19.77
C LEU A 60 1.70 9.95 18.49
N GLY A 61 1.34 9.40 17.34
CA GLY A 61 1.37 10.11 16.06
C GLY A 61 1.39 9.19 14.85
N GLU A 62 1.55 9.79 13.66
CA GLU A 62 1.82 9.06 12.43
C GLU A 62 3.32 8.77 12.34
N TYR A 63 3.70 7.49 12.41
CA TYR A 63 5.08 7.06 12.25
C TYR A 63 5.18 5.90 11.28
N ARG A 64 6.41 5.65 10.84
CA ARG A 64 6.81 4.50 10.03
C ARG A 64 7.79 3.64 10.81
N ILE A 65 7.64 2.32 10.78
CA ILE A 65 8.58 1.41 11.45
C ILE A 65 9.82 1.18 10.59
N ASN A 66 11.02 1.34 11.13
CA ASN A 66 12.21 0.79 10.48
C ASN A 66 12.19 -0.74 10.62
N PRO A 67 12.13 -1.49 9.51
CA PRO A 67 12.05 -2.94 9.56
C PRO A 67 13.36 -3.50 10.13
N LYS A 68 13.26 -4.53 10.95
CA LYS A 68 14.43 -5.33 11.31
C LYS A 68 14.88 -6.12 10.07
N PRO A 69 16.12 -5.98 9.60
CA PRO A 69 16.60 -6.75 8.47
C PRO A 69 16.47 -8.25 8.75
N SER A 70 15.86 -9.00 7.83
CA SER A 70 15.93 -10.46 7.87
C SER A 70 17.18 -10.92 7.13
N GLU A 71 18.07 -11.63 7.83
CA GLU A 71 19.17 -12.38 7.23
C GLU A 71 18.72 -13.83 7.00
N GLY A 72 17.81 -14.04 6.05
CA GLY A 72 17.38 -15.40 5.70
C GLY A 72 16.12 -15.48 4.84
N ASP A 73 15.49 -16.65 4.92
CA ASP A 73 14.28 -17.01 4.19
C ASP A 73 12.99 -16.77 4.99
N THR A 74 13.09 -16.34 6.25
CA THR A 74 11.95 -16.03 7.12
C THR A 74 12.01 -14.57 7.54
N GLY A 75 10.91 -13.86 7.37
CA GLY A 75 10.73 -12.49 7.81
C GLY A 75 9.46 -12.34 8.63
N TYR A 76 9.25 -11.15 9.19
CA TYR A 76 8.15 -10.89 10.11
C TYR A 76 7.45 -9.60 9.73
N VAL A 77 6.12 -9.64 9.78
CA VAL A 77 5.28 -8.45 9.78
C VAL A 77 4.98 -8.08 11.22
N TYR A 78 5.17 -6.81 11.53
CA TYR A 78 4.94 -6.26 12.85
C TYR A 78 3.63 -5.47 12.87
N ASP A 79 2.98 -5.35 14.02
CA ASP A 79 1.98 -4.31 14.23
C ASP A 79 2.64 -2.96 14.54
N GLN A 80 1.82 -1.94 14.79
CA GLN A 80 2.28 -0.60 15.12
C GLN A 80 3.13 -0.55 16.41
N TYR A 81 3.04 -1.54 17.29
CA TYR A 81 3.81 -1.62 18.54
C TYR A 81 5.13 -2.39 18.37
N GLY A 82 5.42 -2.92 17.17
CA GLY A 82 6.60 -3.73 16.91
C GLY A 82 6.43 -5.20 17.33
N GLU A 83 5.22 -5.65 17.62
CA GLU A 83 4.92 -7.04 17.95
C GLU A 83 4.69 -7.85 16.67
N ILE A 84 5.20 -9.08 16.63
CA ILE A 84 5.07 -9.94 15.45
C ILE A 84 3.62 -10.39 15.30
N VAL A 85 3.02 -10.09 14.15
CA VAL A 85 1.65 -10.53 13.81
C VAL A 85 1.60 -11.59 12.72
N LYS A 86 2.65 -11.70 11.91
CA LYS A 86 2.70 -12.67 10.80
C LYS A 86 4.14 -13.00 10.41
N GLU A 87 4.35 -14.22 9.93
CA GLU A 87 5.60 -14.64 9.29
C GLU A 87 5.46 -14.57 7.75
N LEU A 88 6.54 -14.17 7.08
CA LEU A 88 6.70 -14.22 5.64
C LEU A 88 7.84 -15.17 5.30
N TYR A 89 7.73 -15.89 4.18
CA TYR A 89 8.80 -16.75 3.69
C TYR A 89 9.20 -16.37 2.28
N ARG A 90 10.51 -16.24 2.05
CA ARG A 90 11.09 -15.76 0.78
C ARG A 90 10.71 -16.62 -0.44
N ASN A 91 10.41 -17.90 -0.24
CA ASN A 91 10.10 -18.84 -1.33
C ASN A 91 8.59 -19.08 -1.52
N GLU A 92 7.74 -18.34 -0.81
CA GLU A 92 6.28 -18.40 -0.93
C GLU A 92 5.76 -17.31 -1.88
N TYR A 93 4.54 -17.49 -2.39
CA TYR A 93 3.85 -16.48 -3.17
C TYR A 93 2.93 -15.65 -2.26
N TYR A 94 2.75 -14.38 -2.63
CA TYR A 94 1.82 -13.46 -1.95
C TYR A 94 1.07 -12.65 -2.99
N THR A 95 -0.19 -12.32 -2.72
CA THR A 95 -1.02 -11.52 -3.65
C THR A 95 -1.79 -10.40 -2.94
N ASP A 96 -1.99 -10.51 -1.63
CA ASP A 96 -2.61 -9.46 -0.83
C ASP A 96 -1.67 -8.24 -0.74
N LEU A 97 -2.21 -7.05 -0.96
CA LEU A 97 -1.47 -5.78 -0.98
C LEU A 97 -0.53 -5.62 0.23
N GLU A 98 -1.06 -5.87 1.42
CA GLU A 98 -0.35 -5.76 2.69
C GLU A 98 0.87 -6.69 2.75
N ASP A 99 0.68 -7.95 2.37
CA ASP A 99 1.73 -8.96 2.41
C ASP A 99 2.81 -8.67 1.40
N VAL A 100 2.43 -8.22 0.20
CA VAL A 100 3.37 -7.86 -0.87
C VAL A 100 4.20 -6.66 -0.44
N ALA A 101 3.58 -5.63 0.13
CA ALA A 101 4.30 -4.45 0.63
C ALA A 101 5.27 -4.82 1.76
N ALA A 102 4.81 -5.60 2.75
CA ALA A 102 5.65 -6.10 3.82
C ALA A 102 6.80 -6.96 3.29
N TYR A 103 6.52 -7.88 2.35
CA TYR A 103 7.53 -8.73 1.72
C TYR A 103 8.63 -7.92 1.06
N ILE A 104 8.29 -6.89 0.29
CA ILE A 104 9.26 -6.01 -0.39
C ILE A 104 10.15 -5.30 0.63
N VAL A 105 9.56 -4.77 1.70
CA VAL A 105 10.30 -4.10 2.78
C VAL A 105 11.25 -5.07 3.48
N THR A 106 10.81 -6.30 3.75
CA THR A 106 11.56 -7.33 4.46
C THR A 106 12.70 -7.93 3.63
N PHE A 107 12.42 -8.34 2.39
CA PHE A 107 13.35 -9.14 1.59
C PHE A 107 14.05 -8.35 0.48
N LYS A 108 13.67 -7.09 0.28
CA LYS A 108 14.19 -6.18 -0.76
C LYS A 108 14.00 -6.73 -2.19
N GLU A 109 12.95 -7.51 -2.40
CA GLU A 109 12.56 -8.12 -3.69
C GLU A 109 11.05 -8.38 -3.71
N THR A 110 10.49 -8.75 -4.87
CA THR A 110 9.07 -9.14 -4.97
C THR A 110 8.86 -10.62 -4.64
N PRO A 111 7.66 -11.04 -4.20
CA PRO A 111 7.33 -12.46 -4.03
C PRO A 111 7.53 -13.30 -5.31
N VAL A 112 7.71 -14.61 -5.17
CA VAL A 112 8.11 -15.49 -6.30
C VAL A 112 7.11 -15.53 -7.46
N ASN A 113 5.83 -15.23 -7.21
CA ASN A 113 4.77 -15.14 -8.23
C ASN A 113 4.78 -13.83 -9.03
N TYR A 114 5.68 -12.90 -8.73
CA TYR A 114 5.87 -11.66 -9.49
C TYR A 114 6.90 -11.86 -10.59
N TYR A 115 6.40 -12.10 -11.79
CA TYR A 115 7.25 -12.46 -12.91
C TYR A 115 7.84 -11.23 -13.58
N PHE A 116 9.17 -11.13 -13.50
CA PHE A 116 9.92 -10.07 -14.16
C PHE A 116 9.79 -10.16 -15.68
N SER A 117 9.55 -9.03 -16.35
CA SER A 117 9.57 -8.98 -17.81
C SER A 117 9.87 -7.60 -18.36
N ASP A 118 10.82 -7.53 -19.28
CA ASP A 118 11.12 -6.34 -20.09
C ASP A 118 10.35 -6.34 -21.43
N GLU A 119 9.39 -7.26 -21.61
CA GLU A 119 8.60 -7.39 -22.83
C GLU A 119 7.81 -6.11 -23.10
N ARG A 120 8.20 -5.40 -24.16
CA ARG A 120 7.43 -4.26 -24.67
C ARG A 120 6.29 -4.82 -25.52
N ASN A 121 5.05 -4.36 -25.28
CA ASN A 121 3.79 -4.77 -25.93
C ASN A 121 2.99 -5.90 -25.26
N GLY A 122 2.72 -5.77 -23.95
CA GLY A 122 1.59 -6.48 -23.33
C GLY A 122 1.92 -7.80 -22.62
N TYR A 123 3.20 -8.15 -22.51
CA TYR A 123 3.72 -9.21 -21.64
C TYR A 123 3.20 -10.62 -21.96
N SER A 124 2.96 -10.94 -23.23
CA SER A 124 2.29 -12.19 -23.62
C SER A 124 3.06 -13.43 -23.20
N ASN A 125 4.40 -13.41 -23.31
CA ASN A 125 5.21 -14.56 -22.92
C ASN A 125 5.29 -14.67 -21.39
N ALA A 126 5.57 -13.56 -20.70
CA ALA A 126 5.63 -13.52 -19.25
C ALA A 126 4.31 -13.96 -18.60
N LYS A 127 3.17 -13.49 -19.12
CA LYS A 127 1.84 -13.93 -18.68
C LYS A 127 1.66 -15.44 -18.81
N ARG A 128 1.99 -16.00 -19.98
CA ARG A 128 1.84 -17.45 -20.22
C ARG A 128 2.72 -18.27 -19.27
N GLU A 129 3.99 -17.90 -19.12
CA GLU A 129 4.94 -18.63 -18.27
C GLU A 129 4.54 -18.55 -16.80
N CYS A 130 4.25 -17.35 -16.32
CA CYS A 130 3.87 -17.13 -14.94
C CYS A 130 2.51 -17.77 -14.59
N TYR A 131 1.50 -17.71 -15.46
CA TYR A 131 0.25 -18.46 -15.26
C TYR A 131 0.49 -19.97 -15.20
N GLY A 132 1.42 -20.49 -16.00
CA GLY A 132 1.78 -21.90 -15.99
C GLY A 132 2.37 -22.36 -14.65
N LEU A 133 3.01 -21.45 -13.92
CA LEU A 133 3.64 -21.73 -12.62
C LEU A 133 2.70 -21.44 -11.44
N TYR A 134 1.97 -20.33 -11.49
CA TYR A 134 1.25 -19.75 -10.35
C TYR A 134 -0.25 -19.58 -10.58
N GLY A 135 -0.77 -19.93 -11.75
CA GLY A 135 -2.20 -19.77 -12.07
C GLY A 135 -2.68 -18.33 -11.92
N ASP A 136 -3.81 -18.16 -11.24
CA ASP A 136 -4.44 -16.87 -10.92
C ASP A 136 -3.65 -16.04 -9.89
N ALA A 137 -2.74 -16.66 -9.13
CA ALA A 137 -1.84 -15.96 -8.23
C ALA A 137 -0.69 -15.26 -8.96
N CYS A 138 -0.48 -15.52 -10.26
CA CYS A 138 0.56 -14.86 -11.03
C CYS A 138 0.42 -13.32 -11.03
N ARG A 139 1.53 -12.57 -10.94
CA ARG A 139 1.60 -11.11 -11.06
C ARG A 139 2.71 -10.69 -12.02
N ILE A 140 2.55 -9.54 -12.69
CA ILE A 140 3.56 -9.01 -13.61
C ILE A 140 4.38 -7.95 -12.88
N PHE A 141 5.70 -8.03 -13.07
CA PHE A 141 6.68 -7.11 -12.54
C PHE A 141 7.54 -6.56 -13.69
N PRO A 142 7.21 -5.38 -14.26
CA PRO A 142 7.98 -4.82 -15.36
C PRO A 142 9.41 -4.41 -15.00
N GLY A 143 9.70 -4.24 -13.70
CA GLY A 143 11.03 -3.89 -13.22
C GLY A 143 11.22 -2.42 -12.90
N PRO A 144 12.49 -2.01 -12.71
CA PRO A 144 12.82 -0.64 -12.38
C PRO A 144 12.68 0.30 -13.58
N TYR A 145 12.22 1.51 -13.32
CA TYR A 145 12.15 2.65 -14.22
C TYR A 145 12.68 3.91 -13.51
N ASP A 146 13.17 4.86 -14.30
CA ASP A 146 13.47 6.20 -13.79
C ASP A 146 12.13 6.90 -13.57
N SER A 147 11.85 7.35 -12.33
CA SER A 147 10.53 7.89 -12.02
C SER A 147 10.19 9.08 -12.91
N ASN A 148 8.99 9.03 -13.48
CA ASN A 148 8.37 10.10 -14.24
C ASN A 148 7.09 10.62 -13.56
N TYR A 149 6.87 10.24 -12.29
CA TYR A 149 5.70 10.66 -11.52
C TYR A 149 6.05 11.88 -10.68
N ASP A 150 5.40 13.01 -10.97
CA ASP A 150 5.66 14.30 -10.33
C ASP A 150 5.37 14.32 -8.81
N TYR A 151 4.64 13.32 -8.32
CA TYR A 151 4.16 13.24 -6.94
C TYR A 151 5.01 12.39 -6.02
N LEU A 152 5.85 11.49 -6.57
CA LEU A 152 6.69 10.62 -5.76
C LEU A 152 7.95 11.35 -5.29
N PRO A 153 8.41 11.11 -4.05
CA PRO A 153 9.64 11.69 -3.55
C PRO A 153 10.90 11.17 -4.28
N HIS A 154 12.04 11.77 -3.99
CA HIS A 154 13.30 11.37 -4.60
C HIS A 154 13.82 10.06 -3.99
N SER A 155 13.86 8.99 -4.79
CA SER A 155 14.58 7.78 -4.39
C SER A 155 16.09 7.98 -4.43
N LEU A 156 16.81 7.30 -3.52
CA LEU A 156 18.25 7.44 -3.36
C LEU A 156 19.07 6.99 -4.58
N ASP A 157 18.52 6.09 -5.40
CA ASP A 157 19.15 5.61 -6.65
C ASP A 157 18.44 6.11 -7.92
N TYR A 158 17.52 7.07 -7.79
CA TYR A 158 16.69 7.63 -8.86
C TYR A 158 15.78 6.63 -9.57
N LYS A 159 15.65 5.42 -9.02
CA LYS A 159 14.81 4.37 -9.59
C LYS A 159 13.62 4.07 -8.71
N TYR A 160 12.52 3.78 -9.37
CA TYR A 160 11.36 3.14 -8.80
C TYR A 160 11.11 1.84 -9.51
N ASN A 161 10.47 0.91 -8.83
CA ASN A 161 9.98 -0.34 -9.34
C ASN A 161 8.46 -0.29 -9.29
N GLU A 162 7.79 -1.00 -10.19
CA GLU A 162 6.34 -1.20 -10.09
C GLU A 162 6.00 -2.67 -10.20
N ALA A 163 4.98 -3.10 -9.46
CA ALA A 163 4.51 -4.47 -9.46
C ALA A 163 2.98 -4.53 -9.35
N ASP A 164 2.35 -5.42 -10.10
CA ASP A 164 0.90 -5.55 -10.14
C ASP A 164 0.36 -6.21 -8.86
N ILE A 165 -0.66 -5.63 -8.23
CA ILE A 165 -1.39 -6.29 -7.11
C ILE A 165 -2.51 -7.19 -7.63
N GLY A 166 -3.10 -6.84 -8.77
CA GLY A 166 -4.15 -7.61 -9.43
C GLY A 166 -5.48 -7.61 -8.67
N GLY A 167 -6.52 -7.11 -9.33
CA GLY A 167 -7.89 -7.19 -8.82
C GLY A 167 -8.61 -8.47 -9.26
N GLU A 168 -9.94 -8.46 -9.13
CA GLU A 168 -10.79 -9.52 -9.67
C GLU A 168 -10.57 -9.70 -11.18
N GLY A 169 -10.43 -10.95 -11.63
CA GLY A 169 -10.18 -11.28 -13.03
C GLY A 169 -8.79 -10.90 -13.56
N TYR A 170 -7.81 -10.65 -12.67
CA TYR A 170 -6.47 -10.24 -13.09
C TYR A 170 -5.79 -11.25 -14.03
N ALA A 171 -5.67 -12.49 -13.58
CA ALA A 171 -5.06 -13.58 -14.33
C ALA A 171 -6.04 -14.75 -14.40
N GLU A 172 -6.57 -15.00 -15.60
CA GLU A 172 -7.43 -16.14 -15.88
C GLU A 172 -6.86 -16.95 -17.03
N SER A 173 -7.27 -18.22 -17.12
CA SER A 173 -6.82 -19.13 -18.18
C SER A 173 -7.08 -18.64 -19.61
N SER A 174 -8.06 -17.74 -19.81
CA SER A 174 -8.47 -17.27 -21.14
C SER A 174 -8.40 -15.75 -21.31
N SER A 175 -8.19 -14.99 -20.24
CA SER A 175 -8.22 -13.53 -20.26
C SER A 175 -7.34 -12.95 -19.15
N TRP A 176 -6.84 -11.73 -19.37
CA TRP A 176 -5.99 -11.03 -18.41
C TRP A 176 -6.39 -9.57 -18.34
N ASN A 177 -6.69 -9.10 -17.15
CA ASN A 177 -7.01 -7.70 -16.88
C ASN A 177 -6.06 -7.15 -15.81
N ARG A 178 -5.00 -6.45 -16.23
CA ARG A 178 -4.02 -5.92 -15.27
C ARG A 178 -4.60 -4.89 -14.29
N GLY A 179 -5.70 -4.24 -14.67
CA GLY A 179 -6.32 -3.16 -13.88
C GLY A 179 -5.35 -2.03 -13.55
N ALA A 180 -5.73 -1.23 -12.56
CA ALA A 180 -5.00 -0.05 -12.10
C ALA A 180 -4.07 -0.32 -10.91
N LEU A 181 -4.28 -1.42 -10.19
CA LEU A 181 -3.70 -1.63 -8.86
C LEU A 181 -2.20 -1.98 -8.93
N ARG A 182 -1.35 -1.14 -8.36
CA ARG A 182 0.11 -1.35 -8.31
C ARG A 182 0.66 -1.04 -6.93
N VAL A 183 1.72 -1.75 -6.56
CA VAL A 183 2.71 -1.18 -5.65
C VAL A 183 3.82 -0.54 -6.48
N VAL A 184 4.28 0.62 -6.02
CA VAL A 184 5.39 1.39 -6.57
C VAL A 184 6.41 1.56 -5.47
N PHE A 185 7.66 1.16 -5.69
CA PHE A 185 8.62 1.08 -4.58
C PHE A 185 10.06 1.35 -4.98
N THR A 186 10.82 1.87 -4.03
CA THR A 186 12.28 1.97 -4.10
C THR A 186 12.88 0.96 -3.14
N ILE A 187 13.93 0.24 -3.59
CA ILE A 187 14.68 -0.68 -2.73
C ILE A 187 15.75 0.05 -1.92
N LYS A 188 16.24 1.18 -2.44
CA LYS A 188 17.32 1.96 -1.83
C LYS A 188 16.82 3.02 -0.87
N GLY A 189 15.51 3.16 -0.71
CA GLY A 189 14.90 4.18 0.14
C GLY A 189 14.76 5.53 -0.55
N ILE A 190 14.33 6.51 0.24
CA ILE A 190 14.03 7.88 -0.16
C ILE A 190 15.01 8.81 0.56
N SER A 191 15.48 9.85 -0.13
CA SER A 191 16.45 10.81 0.41
C SER A 191 16.00 11.43 1.72
N ASP A 192 14.72 11.75 1.82
CA ASP A 192 14.15 12.54 2.92
C ASP A 192 14.05 11.74 4.21
N TYR A 193 13.99 10.40 4.12
CA TYR A 193 14.12 9.51 5.28
C TYR A 193 15.57 9.32 5.73
N GLY A 194 16.56 9.64 4.88
CA GLY A 194 17.98 9.46 5.19
C GLY A 194 18.41 8.02 5.46
N SER A 195 17.60 7.02 5.07
CA SER A 195 17.84 5.59 5.30
C SER A 195 17.75 4.78 4.00
N ASP A 196 18.44 3.63 3.96
CA ASP A 196 18.44 2.70 2.82
C ASP A 196 17.37 1.59 2.94
N VAL A 197 16.30 1.91 3.68
CA VAL A 197 15.13 1.07 3.90
C VAL A 197 14.20 1.19 2.69
N PRO A 198 13.75 0.08 2.07
CA PRO A 198 12.81 0.16 0.95
C PRO A 198 11.56 0.93 1.32
N VAL A 199 11.02 1.75 0.42
CA VAL A 199 9.74 2.45 0.62
C VAL A 199 8.75 1.97 -0.42
N VAL A 200 7.54 1.64 0.02
CA VAL A 200 6.47 1.10 -0.82
C VAL A 200 5.29 2.06 -0.79
N PHE A 201 4.81 2.40 -1.98
CA PHE A 201 3.59 3.13 -2.23
C PHE A 201 2.58 2.21 -2.91
N TYR A 202 1.30 2.47 -2.70
CA TYR A 202 0.20 1.84 -3.40
C TYR A 202 -0.55 2.87 -4.25
N THR A 203 -0.93 2.50 -5.46
CA THR A 203 -1.89 3.25 -6.28
C THR A 203 -3.05 2.35 -6.70
N GLY A 204 -4.26 2.88 -6.58
CA GLY A 204 -5.49 2.20 -6.99
C GLY A 204 -6.06 2.69 -8.32
N ASP A 205 -5.45 3.70 -8.93
CA ASP A 205 -6.08 4.56 -9.92
C ASP A 205 -5.16 4.96 -11.08
N HIS A 206 -4.23 4.07 -11.45
CA HIS A 206 -3.27 4.32 -12.53
C HIS A 206 -2.36 5.52 -12.24
N TYR A 207 -1.78 5.55 -11.04
CA TYR A 207 -0.72 6.49 -10.64
C TYR A 207 -1.20 7.94 -10.49
N ASP A 208 -2.51 8.17 -10.45
CA ASP A 208 -3.09 9.49 -10.17
C ASP A 208 -2.89 9.84 -8.68
N THR A 209 -3.12 8.86 -7.79
CA THR A 209 -2.85 9.00 -6.35
C THR A 209 -2.03 7.84 -5.79
N PHE A 210 -1.41 8.10 -4.64
CA PHE A 210 -0.55 7.17 -3.92
C PHE A 210 -0.81 7.20 -2.42
N ILE A 211 -0.58 6.06 -1.77
CA ILE A 211 -0.59 5.90 -0.30
C ILE A 211 0.69 5.18 0.12
N GLU A 212 1.44 5.73 1.07
CA GLU A 212 2.67 5.09 1.57
C GLU A 212 2.36 3.97 2.58
N TYR A 213 3.09 2.86 2.48
CA TYR A 213 3.12 1.81 3.50
C TYR A 213 4.08 2.19 4.65
N LYS A 214 3.54 2.24 5.88
CA LYS A 214 4.24 2.62 7.11
C LYS A 214 5.09 1.49 7.71
N ASN A 215 5.30 0.39 6.98
CA ASN A 215 6.11 -0.78 7.38
C ASN A 215 5.54 -1.59 8.57
N TYR A 216 4.24 -1.56 8.80
CA TYR A 216 3.56 -2.41 9.78
C TYR A 216 2.15 -2.74 9.34
N TYR A 217 1.59 -3.82 9.89
CA TYR A 217 0.29 -4.35 9.53
C TYR A 217 -0.83 -3.31 9.72
N GLY A 218 -1.54 -2.99 8.65
CA GLY A 218 -2.57 -1.95 8.62
C GLY A 218 -2.03 -0.52 8.60
N GLY A 219 -0.71 -0.36 8.50
CA GLY A 219 -0.02 0.91 8.47
C GLY A 219 0.02 1.50 7.07
N TRP A 220 -1.02 2.25 6.71
CA TRP A 220 -1.06 3.04 5.49
C TRP A 220 -1.15 4.53 5.82
N GLY A 221 -0.46 5.36 5.03
CA GLY A 221 -0.47 6.81 5.13
C GLY A 221 -1.75 7.45 4.61
N GLU A 222 -1.73 8.77 4.54
CA GLU A 222 -2.73 9.53 3.81
C GLU A 222 -2.46 9.46 2.30
N GLU A 223 -3.51 9.67 1.51
CA GLU A 223 -3.42 9.75 0.07
C GLU A 223 -2.78 11.07 -0.39
N PHE A 224 -1.89 11.01 -1.37
CA PHE A 224 -1.28 12.16 -2.03
C PHE A 224 -1.24 11.99 -3.54
N GLY A 225 -1.00 13.08 -4.27
CA GLY A 225 -0.89 13.10 -5.72
C GLY A 225 -1.84 14.08 -6.40
N LEU A 226 -2.51 13.65 -7.46
CA LEU A 226 -3.38 14.49 -8.28
C LEU A 226 -4.60 15.04 -7.51
N SER A 227 -4.94 14.45 -6.36
CA SER A 227 -5.95 14.93 -5.40
C SER A 227 -5.58 16.26 -4.72
N GLY A 228 -4.33 16.72 -4.84
CA GLY A 228 -3.88 18.04 -4.42
C GLY A 228 -3.03 18.07 -3.15
N SER A 229 -2.88 16.93 -2.46
CA SER A 229 -1.92 16.77 -1.36
C SER A 229 -0.56 16.36 -1.91
N SER A 230 0.51 16.95 -1.37
CA SER A 230 1.89 16.53 -1.64
C SER A 230 2.31 15.45 -0.66
N TRP A 231 3.23 14.59 -1.08
CA TRP A 231 3.89 13.68 -0.15
C TRP A 231 4.76 14.47 0.85
N GLU A 232 4.72 14.06 2.11
CA GLU A 232 5.63 14.50 3.16
C GLU A 232 6.22 13.28 3.88
N SER A 233 7.50 13.39 4.27
CA SER A 233 8.16 12.33 5.04
C SER A 233 7.48 12.15 6.40
N ILE A 234 7.16 10.91 6.74
CA ILE A 234 6.59 10.53 8.04
C ILE A 234 7.72 10.24 9.05
N ASP A 235 7.55 10.60 10.31
CA ASP A 235 8.58 10.30 11.33
C ASP A 235 8.86 8.79 11.39
N THR A 236 10.14 8.41 11.36
CA THR A 236 10.54 7.01 11.48
C THR A 236 10.76 6.64 12.94
N TRP A 237 10.17 5.52 13.34
CA TRP A 237 10.31 4.91 14.65
C TRP A 237 10.97 3.53 14.51
N PHE A 238 11.63 3.07 15.57
CA PHE A 238 12.61 1.98 15.64
C PHE A 238 14.03 2.32 15.17
#